data_AF-A0A956JNQ4-F1
#
_entry.id   AF-A0A956JNQ4-F1
#
_cell.length_a   1.000
_cell.length_b   1.000
_cell.length_c   1.000
_cell.angle_alpha   90.00
_cell.angle_beta   90.00
_cell.angle_gamma   90.00
#
_symmetry.space_group_name_H-M   'P 1'
#
loop_
_entity.id
_entity.type
_entity.pdbx_description
1 polymer ?
#
loop_
_entity_poly.entity_id
_entity_poly.type
_entity_poly.pdbx_seq_one_letter_code
_entity_poly.pdbx_strand_id
1 'polypeptide(L)'
;MTAADASAYCLHKYTGFKSFARWTTIPVTYRVSSSLTDTALLAAIDAAFKTWENVPCSRLAFTKGASFDVNTTQFTSPPGNEIYVFWYPQALSSKFPTQPQFAAYSFTGHNNNGGLSFGSIALNGFQYNWNATGGSAQSPGILDMQNEVIYLVGTVIGLTDSKNSAAAMNPNIKFGDTSRHTLHQDDIDAVTWLYAKDTTCMAPAPGTDGCSSGSPVTPPVGDAGINPNPNQDAGTIPPPTEQGVQIGDGGTTNPGSDGGTTNPGSDGGTTNPGSDGGASGGDGSSGKSCTSSAQCGDNAICDVNGQCVSVPGNNPGGGDDGGCGCKTAGLPVGAAPLGLLLLGLLLCGRFLRRRP
;
A
#
# COMPACT_ATOMS: atom_id res chain seq x y z
N MET A 1 -22.76 32.84 -2.34
CA MET A 1 -21.65 31.88 -2.50
C MET A 1 -20.78 32.01 -1.28
N THR A 2 -20.83 31.04 -0.37
CA THR A 2 -19.91 30.96 0.77
C THR A 2 -18.50 30.75 0.23
N ALA A 3 -17.49 31.41 0.79
CA ALA A 3 -16.11 31.17 0.44
C ALA A 3 -15.84 29.66 0.57
N ALA A 4 -15.34 29.03 -0.49
CA ALA A 4 -14.88 27.66 -0.40
C ALA A 4 -13.84 27.59 0.71
N ASP A 5 -13.94 26.61 1.61
CA ASP A 5 -12.93 26.37 2.64
C ASP A 5 -11.57 26.33 1.95
N ALA A 6 -10.60 27.06 2.51
CA ALA A 6 -9.24 27.06 1.99
C ALA A 6 -8.79 25.60 1.86
N SER A 7 -8.31 25.24 0.67
CA SER A 7 -7.89 23.89 0.34
C SER A 7 -6.97 23.32 1.43
N ALA A 8 -7.06 22.03 1.71
CA ALA A 8 -6.22 21.32 2.68
C ALA A 8 -5.20 20.39 2.00
N TYR A 9 -5.05 20.50 0.67
CA TYR A 9 -4.19 19.63 -0.10
C TYR A 9 -2.74 19.77 0.34
N CYS A 10 -2.02 18.67 0.20
CA CYS A 10 -0.62 18.60 0.56
C CYS A 10 0.21 18.12 -0.63
N LEU A 11 1.38 18.72 -0.80
CA LEU A 11 2.34 18.38 -1.85
C LEU A 11 3.60 17.76 -1.24
N HIS A 12 4.17 16.80 -1.94
CA HIS A 12 5.38 16.15 -1.51
C HIS A 12 6.58 17.09 -1.67
N LYS A 13 7.32 17.34 -0.57
CA LYS A 13 8.55 18.12 -0.57
C LYS A 13 9.64 17.37 0.17
N TYR A 14 10.64 16.91 -0.58
CA TYR A 14 11.77 16.20 0.01
C TYR A 14 12.60 17.15 0.90
N THR A 15 13.09 16.64 2.02
CA THR A 15 13.93 17.39 2.96
C THR A 15 15.20 17.90 2.29
N GLY A 16 15.46 19.20 2.39
CA GLY A 16 16.62 19.86 1.78
C GLY A 16 16.38 20.37 0.35
N PHE A 17 15.20 20.12 -0.23
CA PHE A 17 14.87 20.54 -1.58
C PHE A 17 14.09 21.85 -1.60
N LYS A 18 14.41 22.70 -2.58
CA LYS A 18 13.74 23.99 -2.75
C LYS A 18 12.37 23.87 -3.40
N SER A 19 12.17 22.84 -4.22
CA SER A 19 10.96 22.66 -5.04
C SER A 19 10.19 21.41 -4.60
N PHE A 20 8.87 21.44 -4.80
CA PHE A 20 8.00 20.28 -4.63
C PHE A 20 8.30 19.22 -5.69
N ALA A 21 8.08 17.95 -5.32
CA ALA A 21 8.22 16.81 -6.19
C ALA A 21 7.26 16.95 -7.38
N ARG A 22 7.78 16.88 -8.61
CA ARG A 22 6.94 16.85 -9.82
C ARG A 22 7.64 16.30 -11.04
N TRP A 23 6.86 15.84 -11.99
CA TRP A 23 7.35 15.53 -13.32
C TRP A 23 7.70 16.82 -14.09
N THR A 24 8.90 16.85 -14.65
CA THR A 24 9.38 17.97 -15.47
C THR A 24 9.14 17.74 -16.96
N THR A 25 9.06 16.47 -17.37
CA THR A 25 8.75 16.04 -18.74
C THR A 25 7.32 15.54 -18.78
N ILE A 26 6.51 16.09 -19.69
CA ILE A 26 5.11 15.76 -19.90
C ILE A 26 4.88 15.66 -21.41
N PRO A 27 4.16 14.65 -21.94
CA PRO A 27 3.43 13.60 -21.20
C PRO A 27 4.35 12.62 -20.46
N VAL A 28 3.88 12.13 -19.31
CA VAL A 28 4.55 11.07 -18.54
C VAL A 28 4.11 9.73 -19.09
N THR A 29 5.06 8.87 -19.47
CA THR A 29 4.70 7.52 -19.91
C THR A 29 4.40 6.65 -18.68
N TYR A 30 3.30 5.88 -18.73
CA TYR A 30 3.06 4.80 -17.76
C TYR A 30 3.00 3.45 -18.45
N ARG A 31 3.41 2.39 -17.75
CA ARG A 31 3.35 1.01 -18.23
C ARG A 31 2.69 0.14 -17.18
N VAL A 32 2.02 -0.91 -17.64
CA VAL A 32 1.42 -1.92 -16.76
C VAL A 32 2.11 -3.26 -17.01
N SER A 33 2.39 -4.01 -15.95
CA SER A 33 3.04 -5.31 -16.07
C SER A 33 2.20 -6.30 -16.89
N SER A 34 2.85 -7.11 -17.71
CA SER A 34 2.20 -8.12 -18.57
C SER A 34 1.55 -9.27 -17.79
N SER A 35 1.79 -9.36 -16.48
CA SER A 35 1.12 -10.30 -15.57
C SER A 35 -0.36 -9.96 -15.32
N LEU A 36 -0.79 -8.71 -15.57
CA LEU A 36 -2.20 -8.32 -15.50
C LEU A 36 -2.85 -8.46 -16.87
N THR A 37 -3.70 -9.47 -17.03
CA THR A 37 -4.39 -9.77 -18.29
C THR A 37 -5.88 -9.43 -18.29
N ASP A 38 -6.45 -9.15 -17.11
CA ASP A 38 -7.87 -8.79 -17.00
C ASP A 38 -8.12 -7.42 -17.65
N THR A 39 -8.91 -7.41 -18.72
CA THR A 39 -9.16 -6.20 -19.52
C THR A 39 -9.97 -5.15 -18.77
N ALA A 40 -10.82 -5.55 -17.83
CA ALA A 40 -11.60 -4.61 -17.03
C ALA A 40 -10.71 -3.90 -16.01
N LEU A 41 -9.83 -4.63 -15.32
CA LEU A 41 -8.84 -4.03 -14.41
C LEU A 41 -7.86 -3.12 -15.14
N LEU A 42 -7.40 -3.52 -16.34
CA LEU A 42 -6.57 -2.65 -17.19
C LEU A 42 -7.30 -1.36 -17.58
N ALA A 43 -8.59 -1.43 -17.93
CA ALA A 43 -9.38 -0.25 -18.24
C ALA A 43 -9.58 0.66 -17.02
N ALA A 44 -9.73 0.09 -15.81
CA ALA A 44 -9.81 0.85 -14.56
C ALA A 44 -8.51 1.59 -14.24
N ILE A 45 -7.34 0.98 -14.48
CA ILE A 45 -6.03 1.66 -14.36
C ILE A 45 -5.96 2.82 -15.35
N ASP A 46 -6.33 2.60 -16.62
CA ASP A 46 -6.30 3.66 -17.64
C ASP A 46 -7.23 4.83 -17.28
N ALA A 47 -8.41 4.52 -16.73
CA ALA A 47 -9.37 5.51 -16.25
C ALA A 47 -8.81 6.34 -15.07
N ALA A 48 -8.07 5.72 -14.14
CA ALA A 48 -7.43 6.42 -13.04
C ALA A 48 -6.42 7.47 -13.49
N PHE A 49 -5.54 7.13 -14.45
CA PHE A 49 -4.63 8.11 -15.07
C PHE A 49 -5.41 9.22 -15.78
N LYS A 50 -6.49 8.86 -16.49
CA LYS A 50 -7.31 9.82 -17.23
C LYS A 50 -8.06 10.78 -16.30
N THR A 51 -8.44 10.36 -15.11
CA THR A 51 -9.02 11.22 -14.07
C THR A 51 -8.13 12.41 -13.76
N TRP A 52 -6.81 12.20 -13.60
CA TRP A 52 -5.84 13.27 -13.35
C TRP A 52 -5.54 14.14 -14.59
N GLU A 53 -5.51 13.56 -15.79
CA GLU A 53 -5.31 14.29 -17.05
C GLU A 53 -6.50 15.21 -17.41
N ASN A 54 -7.71 14.86 -16.98
CA ASN A 54 -8.93 15.60 -17.31
C ASN A 54 -9.10 16.90 -16.50
N VAL A 55 -8.17 17.26 -15.63
CA VAL A 55 -8.24 18.50 -14.85
C VAL A 55 -8.01 19.72 -15.77
N PRO A 56 -9.01 20.60 -16.01
CA PRO A 56 -8.96 21.59 -17.09
C PRO A 56 -7.81 22.60 -17.01
N CYS A 57 -7.33 22.91 -15.80
CA CYS A 57 -6.29 23.89 -15.51
C CYS A 57 -4.89 23.28 -15.33
N SER A 58 -4.76 21.96 -15.51
CA SER A 58 -3.51 21.23 -15.45
C SER A 58 -3.00 20.94 -16.87
N ARG A 59 -1.68 20.97 -17.07
CA ARG A 59 -1.02 20.43 -18.26
C ARG A 59 -0.58 18.99 -18.09
N LEU A 60 -0.83 18.38 -16.94
CA LEU A 60 -0.50 16.98 -16.68
C LEU A 60 -1.16 16.10 -17.75
N ALA A 61 -0.36 15.24 -18.38
CA ALA A 61 -0.81 14.35 -19.43
C ALA A 61 -0.02 13.04 -19.33
N PHE A 62 -0.66 11.96 -19.76
CA PHE A 62 -0.06 10.63 -19.72
C PHE A 62 -0.03 9.98 -21.09
N THR A 63 0.87 9.02 -21.27
CA THR A 63 0.89 8.16 -22.45
C THR A 63 1.08 6.72 -22.01
N LYS A 64 0.19 5.82 -22.42
CA LYS A 64 0.35 4.40 -22.12
C LYS A 64 1.45 3.81 -23.01
N GLY A 65 2.49 3.27 -22.37
CA GLY A 65 3.57 2.54 -23.04
C GLY A 65 3.23 1.06 -23.21
N ALA A 66 4.14 0.32 -23.85
CA ALA A 66 4.06 -1.13 -23.94
C ALA A 66 4.19 -1.77 -22.55
N SER A 67 3.52 -2.90 -22.32
CA SER A 67 3.63 -3.68 -21.09
C SER A 67 5.05 -4.17 -20.83
N PHE A 68 5.36 -4.51 -19.59
CA PHE A 68 6.68 -4.97 -19.16
C PHE A 68 6.61 -6.25 -18.31
N ASP A 69 7.72 -6.98 -18.20
CA ASP A 69 7.80 -8.15 -17.33
C ASP A 69 8.18 -7.73 -15.89
N VAL A 70 7.32 -8.08 -14.93
CA VAL A 70 7.51 -7.84 -13.48
C VAL A 70 8.75 -8.54 -12.93
N ASN A 71 9.21 -9.64 -13.54
CA ASN A 71 10.36 -10.40 -13.06
C ASN A 71 11.69 -9.75 -13.40
N THR A 72 11.74 -8.95 -14.46
CA THR A 72 12.96 -8.30 -14.96
C THR A 72 13.06 -6.82 -14.60
N THR A 73 11.98 -6.23 -14.09
CA THR A 73 11.90 -4.80 -13.78
C THR A 73 11.94 -4.60 -12.26
N GLN A 74 12.81 -3.71 -11.77
CA GLN A 74 12.92 -3.45 -10.33
C GLN A 74 11.92 -2.39 -9.90
N PHE A 75 11.21 -2.64 -8.81
CA PHE A 75 10.21 -1.72 -8.26
C PHE A 75 10.82 -0.38 -7.80
N THR A 76 11.99 -0.41 -7.16
CA THR A 76 12.63 0.78 -6.56
C THR A 76 13.59 1.51 -7.50
N SER A 77 13.83 0.98 -8.70
CA SER A 77 14.72 1.57 -9.71
C SER A 77 14.35 1.08 -11.10
N PRO A 78 13.11 1.34 -11.56
CA PRO A 78 12.73 0.99 -12.91
C PRO A 78 13.48 1.90 -13.92
N PRO A 79 13.66 1.45 -15.17
CA PRO A 79 14.37 2.23 -16.15
C PRO A 79 13.54 3.43 -16.65
N GLY A 80 14.21 4.57 -16.85
CA GLY A 80 13.62 5.73 -17.53
C GLY A 80 12.72 6.61 -16.66
N ASN A 81 12.30 7.73 -17.25
CA ASN A 81 11.44 8.74 -16.62
C ASN A 81 9.96 8.41 -16.81
N GLU A 82 9.53 7.27 -16.26
CA GLU A 82 8.21 6.70 -16.48
C GLU A 82 7.55 6.21 -15.17
N ILE A 83 6.27 5.88 -15.23
CA ILE A 83 5.50 5.27 -14.13
C ILE A 83 5.27 3.78 -14.42
N TYR A 84 5.61 2.90 -13.50
CA TYR A 84 5.44 1.46 -13.65
C TYR A 84 4.37 0.93 -12.69
N VAL A 85 3.32 0.31 -13.24
CA VAL A 85 2.26 -0.35 -12.47
C VAL A 85 2.52 -1.87 -12.47
N PHE A 86 2.96 -2.37 -11.33
CA PHE A 86 3.27 -3.76 -11.06
C PHE A 86 2.05 -4.48 -10.48
N TRP A 87 1.61 -5.53 -11.18
CA TRP A 87 0.60 -6.45 -10.69
C TRP A 87 1.25 -7.76 -10.23
N TYR A 88 1.03 -8.11 -8.95
CA TYR A 88 1.54 -9.34 -8.35
C TYR A 88 0.40 -10.35 -8.17
N PRO A 89 0.18 -11.27 -9.12
CA PRO A 89 -0.93 -12.24 -9.04
C PRO A 89 -0.65 -13.41 -8.07
N GLN A 90 0.58 -13.54 -7.59
CA GLN A 90 1.00 -14.58 -6.66
C GLN A 90 1.95 -13.99 -5.60
N ALA A 91 2.01 -14.64 -4.44
CA ALA A 91 2.96 -14.33 -3.39
C ALA A 91 4.38 -14.65 -3.86
N LEU A 92 4.96 -13.75 -4.65
CA LEU A 92 6.37 -13.78 -4.99
C LEU A 92 7.10 -13.23 -3.76
N SER A 93 7.41 -14.11 -2.81
CA SER A 93 7.89 -13.79 -1.45
C SER A 93 9.14 -12.92 -1.37
N SER A 94 9.81 -12.62 -2.49
CA SER A 94 10.96 -11.72 -2.58
C SER A 94 10.74 -10.49 -3.47
N LYS A 95 9.56 -10.31 -4.07
CA LYS A 95 9.33 -9.30 -5.12
C LYS A 95 8.25 -8.29 -4.81
N PHE A 96 7.29 -8.61 -3.92
CA PHE A 96 6.40 -7.57 -3.41
C PHE A 96 7.22 -6.66 -2.48
N PRO A 97 7.23 -5.34 -2.70
CA PRO A 97 8.19 -4.43 -2.06
C PRO A 97 7.94 -4.21 -0.57
N THR A 98 6.76 -4.59 -0.08
CA THR A 98 6.34 -4.38 1.30
C THR A 98 5.83 -5.67 1.93
N GLN A 99 5.44 -5.58 3.20
CA GLN A 99 4.82 -6.70 3.88
C GLN A 99 3.45 -7.02 3.22
N PRO A 100 3.07 -8.31 3.16
CA PRO A 100 1.88 -8.76 2.43
C PRO A 100 0.55 -8.10 2.85
N GLN A 101 0.44 -7.51 4.04
CA GLN A 101 -0.80 -6.87 4.51
C GLN A 101 -1.16 -5.55 3.81
N PHE A 102 -0.36 -5.07 2.87
CA PHE A 102 -0.70 -3.90 2.09
C PHE A 102 -1.35 -4.31 0.78
N ALA A 103 -2.51 -3.71 0.49
CA ALA A 103 -3.19 -3.91 -0.78
C ALA A 103 -2.43 -3.28 -1.93
N ALA A 104 -1.89 -2.09 -1.70
CA ALA A 104 -1.06 -1.42 -2.66
C ALA A 104 0.00 -0.54 -2.01
N TYR A 105 0.98 -0.17 -2.82
CA TYR A 105 2.10 0.65 -2.41
C TYR A 105 2.62 1.48 -3.59
N SER A 106 3.06 2.70 -3.34
CA SER A 106 3.72 3.55 -4.33
C SER A 106 5.15 3.86 -3.92
N PHE A 107 6.00 4.14 -4.90
CA PHE A 107 7.36 4.60 -4.67
C PHE A 107 7.79 5.54 -5.79
N THR A 108 8.57 6.57 -5.46
CA THR A 108 9.04 7.56 -6.43
C THR A 108 10.52 7.82 -6.27
N GLY A 109 11.23 7.86 -7.38
CA GLY A 109 12.57 8.43 -7.44
C GLY A 109 12.54 9.91 -7.80
N HIS A 110 13.53 10.65 -7.33
CA HIS A 110 13.69 12.06 -7.67
C HIS A 110 15.17 12.41 -7.86
N ASN A 111 15.42 13.48 -8.60
CA ASN A 111 16.73 14.12 -8.70
C ASN A 111 16.90 15.22 -7.64
N ASN A 112 18.13 15.71 -7.45
CA ASN A 112 18.52 16.75 -6.48
C ASN A 112 17.75 18.09 -6.59
N ASN A 113 16.95 18.30 -7.65
CA ASN A 113 16.15 19.50 -7.86
C ASN A 113 14.65 19.28 -7.56
N GLY A 114 14.27 18.10 -7.05
CA GLY A 114 12.86 17.74 -6.79
C GLY A 114 12.12 17.31 -8.06
N GLY A 115 12.82 17.12 -9.17
CA GLY A 115 12.22 16.53 -10.37
C GLY A 115 12.07 15.03 -10.17
N LEU A 116 10.85 14.51 -10.32
CA LEU A 116 10.58 13.08 -10.33
C LEU A 116 11.32 12.43 -11.50
N SER A 117 12.03 11.34 -11.21
CA SER A 117 12.82 10.57 -12.17
C SER A 117 12.20 9.22 -12.49
N PHE A 118 11.35 8.67 -11.63
CA PHE A 118 10.50 7.52 -11.92
C PHE A 118 9.36 7.42 -10.89
N GLY A 119 8.31 6.70 -11.23
CA GLY A 119 7.27 6.28 -10.28
C GLY A 119 6.99 4.78 -10.40
N SER A 120 6.64 4.15 -9.29
CA SER A 120 6.26 2.74 -9.24
C SER A 120 5.03 2.58 -8.37
N ILE A 121 4.10 1.74 -8.83
CA ILE A 121 2.86 1.38 -8.14
C ILE A 121 2.81 -0.14 -8.06
N ALA A 122 2.73 -0.71 -6.88
CA ALA A 122 2.60 -2.14 -6.66
C ALA A 122 1.18 -2.47 -6.19
N LEU A 123 0.54 -3.42 -6.87
CA LEU A 123 -0.81 -3.89 -6.59
C LEU A 123 -0.75 -5.37 -6.16
N ASN A 124 -1.26 -5.66 -4.97
CA ASN A 124 -1.28 -6.99 -4.38
C ASN A 124 -2.49 -7.79 -4.89
N GLY A 125 -2.31 -8.43 -6.04
CA GLY A 125 -3.33 -9.28 -6.66
C GLY A 125 -3.47 -10.69 -6.09
N PHE A 126 -2.62 -11.07 -5.13
CA PHE A 126 -2.59 -12.43 -4.58
C PHE A 126 -3.29 -12.56 -3.22
N GLN A 127 -3.42 -11.46 -2.47
CA GLN A 127 -4.15 -11.44 -1.19
C GLN A 127 -5.45 -10.67 -1.23
N TYR A 128 -5.59 -9.72 -2.15
CA TYR A 128 -6.76 -8.88 -2.24
C TYR A 128 -7.56 -9.19 -3.49
N ASN A 129 -8.88 -9.11 -3.34
CA ASN A 129 -9.79 -9.18 -4.47
C ASN A 129 -9.98 -7.77 -5.02
N TRP A 130 -9.87 -7.64 -6.34
CA TRP A 130 -9.98 -6.38 -7.05
C TRP A 130 -11.14 -6.43 -8.04
N ASN A 131 -11.80 -5.30 -8.25
CA ASN A 131 -12.75 -5.14 -9.34
C ASN A 131 -12.55 -3.81 -10.05
N ALA A 132 -13.16 -3.68 -11.24
CA ALA A 132 -12.99 -2.54 -12.12
C ALA A 132 -14.14 -1.51 -12.04
N THR A 133 -15.25 -1.85 -11.40
CA THR A 133 -16.53 -1.13 -11.52
C THR A 133 -17.08 -0.62 -10.19
N GLY A 134 -16.26 -0.63 -9.15
CA GLY A 134 -16.73 -0.64 -7.78
C GLY A 134 -17.36 -1.97 -7.44
N GLY A 135 -17.21 -2.39 -6.19
CA GLY A 135 -18.19 -3.31 -5.65
C GLY A 135 -19.50 -2.54 -5.59
N SER A 136 -20.64 -3.17 -5.88
CA SER A 136 -21.81 -2.73 -5.11
C SER A 136 -21.39 -2.78 -3.63
N ALA A 137 -21.96 -1.92 -2.78
CA ALA A 137 -21.76 -1.97 -1.33
C ALA A 137 -22.02 -3.37 -0.70
N GLN A 138 -22.41 -4.35 -1.51
CA GLN A 138 -22.78 -5.73 -1.21
C GLN A 138 -21.65 -6.75 -1.45
N SER A 139 -20.44 -6.34 -1.85
CA SER A 139 -19.27 -7.25 -1.88
C SER A 139 -18.19 -6.82 -0.88
N PRO A 140 -18.36 -7.15 0.41
CA PRO A 140 -17.34 -6.88 1.43
C PRO A 140 -15.99 -7.46 1.02
N GLY A 141 -14.91 -6.71 1.24
CA GLY A 141 -13.54 -7.19 0.99
C GLY A 141 -13.07 -7.14 -0.47
N ILE A 142 -13.79 -6.46 -1.38
CA ILE A 142 -13.30 -6.19 -2.73
C ILE A 142 -12.89 -4.72 -2.87
N LEU A 143 -11.67 -4.50 -3.35
CA LEU A 143 -11.12 -3.17 -3.64
C LEU A 143 -11.54 -2.71 -5.03
N ASP A 144 -11.89 -1.44 -5.14
CA ASP A 144 -12.08 -0.81 -6.44
C ASP A 144 -10.71 -0.39 -7.01
N MET A 145 -10.35 -0.99 -8.15
CA MET A 145 -9.07 -0.77 -8.82
C MET A 145 -8.88 0.69 -9.22
N GLN A 146 -9.91 1.34 -9.77
CA GLN A 146 -9.78 2.73 -10.23
C GLN A 146 -9.56 3.67 -9.04
N ASN A 147 -10.35 3.54 -7.98
CA ASN A 147 -10.30 4.38 -6.78
C ASN A 147 -8.93 4.28 -6.09
N GLU A 148 -8.41 3.06 -5.92
CA GLU A 148 -7.09 2.83 -5.36
C GLU A 148 -5.99 3.45 -6.23
N VAL A 149 -6.04 3.18 -7.53
CA VAL A 149 -5.00 3.66 -8.46
C VAL A 149 -5.08 5.18 -8.62
N ILE A 150 -6.23 5.83 -8.46
CA ILE A 150 -6.31 7.30 -8.42
C ILE A 150 -5.46 7.86 -7.28
N TYR A 151 -5.58 7.31 -6.06
CA TYR A 151 -4.76 7.73 -4.91
C TYR A 151 -3.27 7.51 -5.20
N LEU A 152 -2.89 6.31 -5.67
CA LEU A 152 -1.50 5.96 -5.95
C LEU A 152 -0.91 6.75 -7.13
N VAL A 153 -1.72 7.11 -8.13
CA VAL A 153 -1.28 8.01 -9.21
C VAL A 153 -0.99 9.39 -8.63
N GLY A 154 -1.85 9.89 -7.72
CA GLY A 154 -1.63 11.15 -7.02
C GLY A 154 -0.30 11.20 -6.25
N THR A 155 0.05 10.13 -5.52
CA THR A 155 1.36 10.06 -4.84
C THR A 155 2.51 10.09 -5.84
N VAL A 156 2.46 9.30 -6.92
CA VAL A 156 3.56 9.25 -7.91
C VAL A 156 3.64 10.45 -8.86
N ILE A 157 2.69 11.38 -8.79
CA ILE A 157 2.80 12.70 -9.45
C ILE A 157 3.16 13.82 -8.46
N GLY A 158 3.45 13.51 -7.19
CA GLY A 158 4.00 14.45 -6.22
C GLY A 158 3.00 15.05 -5.23
N LEU A 159 1.80 14.50 -5.11
CA LEU A 159 0.87 14.84 -4.03
C LEU A 159 1.19 13.97 -2.79
N THR A 160 0.71 14.39 -1.63
CA THR A 160 0.72 13.58 -0.40
C THR A 160 -0.68 13.60 0.21
N ASP A 161 -0.86 12.82 1.28
CA ASP A 161 -2.13 12.66 1.97
C ASP A 161 -2.87 13.98 2.25
N SER A 162 -4.13 14.03 1.84
CA SER A 162 -5.07 15.10 2.18
C SER A 162 -5.86 14.73 3.45
N LYS A 163 -6.04 15.72 4.32
CA LYS A 163 -6.92 15.60 5.50
C LYS A 163 -8.39 15.68 5.14
N ASN A 164 -8.72 16.14 3.93
CA ASN A 164 -10.10 16.19 3.48
C ASN A 164 -10.59 14.77 3.18
N SER A 165 -11.60 14.29 3.92
CA SER A 165 -12.11 12.93 3.78
C SER A 165 -12.80 12.66 2.44
N ALA A 166 -13.19 13.70 1.70
CA ALA A 166 -13.75 13.59 0.36
C ALA A 166 -12.69 13.65 -0.74
N ALA A 167 -11.44 14.01 -0.41
CA ALA A 167 -10.36 14.09 -1.40
C ALA A 167 -9.89 12.69 -1.81
N ALA A 168 -9.51 12.58 -3.08
CA ALA A 168 -8.93 11.37 -3.62
C ALA A 168 -7.62 11.00 -2.91
N MET A 169 -6.86 12.02 -2.49
CA MET A 169 -5.65 11.89 -1.69
C MET A 169 -5.88 11.59 -0.20
N ASN A 170 -7.10 11.32 0.26
CA ASN A 170 -7.29 10.88 1.64
C ASN A 170 -6.80 9.43 1.83
N PRO A 171 -5.94 9.10 2.81
CA PRO A 171 -5.40 7.74 2.94
C PRO A 171 -6.43 6.70 3.40
N ASN A 172 -7.61 7.11 3.89
CA ASN A 172 -8.61 6.17 4.40
C ASN A 172 -9.48 5.60 3.28
N ILE A 173 -9.05 4.50 2.69
CA ILE A 173 -9.79 3.80 1.63
C ILE A 173 -10.73 2.75 2.22
N LYS A 174 -11.95 2.70 1.69
CA LYS A 174 -12.98 1.74 2.08
C LYS A 174 -13.19 0.73 0.95
N PHE A 175 -13.42 -0.53 1.30
CA PHE A 175 -13.79 -1.56 0.32
C PHE A 175 -15.05 -1.15 -0.45
N GLY A 176 -15.02 -1.33 -1.77
CA GLY A 176 -16.10 -0.95 -2.68
C GLY A 176 -16.35 0.55 -2.85
N ASP A 177 -15.52 1.43 -2.27
CA ASP A 177 -15.66 2.87 -2.46
C ASP A 177 -15.29 3.29 -3.89
N THR A 178 -16.21 3.99 -4.54
CA THR A 178 -16.03 4.60 -5.87
C THR A 178 -16.14 6.11 -5.84
N SER A 179 -16.29 6.71 -4.65
CA SER A 179 -16.56 8.15 -4.51
C SER A 179 -15.43 9.01 -5.09
N ARG A 180 -14.21 8.48 -5.19
CA ARG A 180 -13.03 9.20 -5.68
C ARG A 180 -12.77 9.02 -7.17
N HIS A 181 -13.68 8.36 -7.91
CA HIS A 181 -13.64 8.36 -9.38
C HIS A 181 -13.70 9.78 -9.95
N THR A 182 -14.28 10.71 -9.18
CA THR A 182 -14.27 12.15 -9.43
C THR A 182 -13.37 12.82 -8.40
N LEU A 183 -12.44 13.68 -8.86
CA LEU A 183 -11.54 14.42 -7.97
C LEU A 183 -12.30 15.49 -7.19
N HIS A 184 -11.94 15.65 -5.91
CA HIS A 184 -12.40 16.75 -5.10
C HIS A 184 -11.68 18.05 -5.52
N GLN A 185 -12.25 19.21 -5.18
CA GLN A 185 -11.61 20.51 -5.49
C GLN A 185 -10.19 20.62 -4.90
N ASP A 186 -9.97 19.96 -3.76
CA ASP A 186 -8.68 19.88 -3.09
C ASP A 186 -7.60 19.22 -3.99
N ASP A 187 -7.92 18.08 -4.60
CA ASP A 187 -7.03 17.38 -5.53
C ASP A 187 -6.84 18.18 -6.83
N ILE A 188 -7.92 18.83 -7.31
CA ILE A 188 -7.90 19.70 -8.49
C ILE A 188 -6.97 20.90 -8.27
N ASP A 189 -7.04 21.55 -7.11
CA ASP A 189 -6.21 22.70 -6.76
C ASP A 189 -4.75 22.26 -6.63
N ALA A 190 -4.48 21.12 -5.99
CA ALA A 190 -3.14 20.56 -5.85
C ALA A 190 -2.46 20.32 -7.21
N VAL A 191 -3.14 19.60 -8.10
CA VAL A 191 -2.58 19.27 -9.42
C VAL A 191 -2.52 20.50 -10.32
N THR A 192 -3.49 21.41 -10.22
CA THR A 192 -3.47 22.70 -10.94
C THR A 192 -2.31 23.56 -10.48
N TRP A 193 -1.99 23.61 -9.19
CA TRP A 193 -0.85 24.35 -8.69
C TRP A 193 0.47 23.73 -9.19
N LEU A 194 0.61 22.41 -9.08
CA LEU A 194 1.85 21.70 -9.39
C LEU A 194 2.15 21.67 -10.90
N TYR A 195 1.09 21.56 -11.70
CA TYR A 195 1.12 21.37 -13.15
C TYR A 195 0.28 22.42 -13.89
N ALA A 196 0.26 23.68 -13.42
CA ALA A 196 -0.50 24.74 -14.07
C ALA A 196 -0.22 24.82 -15.58
N LYS A 197 -1.28 24.89 -16.37
CA LYS A 197 -1.18 24.99 -17.83
C LYS A 197 -0.61 26.33 -18.29
N ASP A 198 -1.05 27.40 -17.63
CA ASP A 198 -0.58 28.77 -17.84
C ASP A 198 -0.82 29.61 -16.59
N THR A 199 -0.49 30.90 -16.64
CA THR A 199 -0.60 31.83 -15.52
C THR A 199 -2.03 32.21 -15.15
N THR A 200 -3.03 31.87 -15.97
CA THR A 200 -4.45 32.08 -15.64
C THR A 200 -5.02 30.93 -14.81
N CYS A 201 -4.34 29.79 -14.79
CA CYS A 201 -4.68 28.57 -14.06
C CYS A 201 -4.03 28.51 -12.67
N MET A 202 -4.02 29.60 -11.91
CA MET A 202 -3.40 29.60 -10.59
C MET A 202 -4.38 29.11 -9.50
N ALA A 203 -4.10 27.93 -8.97
CA ALA A 203 -4.69 27.49 -7.71
C ALA A 203 -4.05 28.23 -6.51
N PRO A 204 -4.70 28.25 -5.33
CA PRO A 204 -4.12 28.79 -4.10
C PRO A 204 -2.74 28.19 -3.86
N ALA A 205 -1.78 28.97 -3.34
CA ALA A 205 -0.46 28.43 -3.03
C ALA A 205 -0.52 27.47 -1.83
N PRO A 206 0.28 26.39 -1.82
CA PRO A 206 0.44 25.55 -0.64
C PRO A 206 1.11 26.36 0.48
N GLY A 207 0.89 25.94 1.73
CA GLY A 207 1.61 26.45 2.88
C GLY A 207 3.09 26.13 2.84
N THR A 208 3.84 26.67 3.80
CA THR A 208 5.31 26.53 3.87
C THR A 208 5.77 25.09 4.10
N ASP A 209 4.93 24.29 4.74
CA ASP A 209 5.06 22.85 4.96
C ASP A 209 4.63 22.01 3.76
N GLY A 210 4.10 22.63 2.71
CA GLY A 210 3.56 21.95 1.54
C GLY A 210 2.07 21.64 1.62
N CYS A 211 1.41 21.92 2.74
CA CYS A 211 -0.03 21.80 2.88
C CYS A 211 -0.68 23.17 2.84
N SER A 212 -1.71 23.38 2.03
CA SER A 212 -2.45 24.65 2.09
C SER A 212 -3.10 24.80 3.48
N SER A 213 -2.88 25.96 4.11
CA SER A 213 -3.09 26.18 5.53
C SER A 213 -4.58 26.16 5.91
N GLY A 214 -5.10 24.96 6.17
CA GLY A 214 -6.46 24.70 6.65
C GLY A 214 -6.56 24.12 8.07
N SER A 215 -5.47 23.62 8.68
CA SER A 215 -5.41 23.23 10.11
C SER A 215 -4.00 22.80 10.58
N PRO A 216 -3.68 22.88 11.90
CA PRO A 216 -2.36 22.58 12.45
C PRO A 216 -1.84 21.19 12.06
N VAL A 217 -0.54 21.12 11.80
CA VAL A 217 0.14 19.98 11.17
C VAL A 217 0.83 19.18 12.26
N THR A 218 0.40 17.94 12.49
CA THR A 218 1.28 16.89 13.01
C THR A 218 2.09 16.33 11.84
N PRO A 219 3.42 16.17 11.97
CA PRO A 219 4.28 15.73 10.86
C PRO A 219 3.81 14.38 10.29
N PRO A 220 3.94 14.18 8.97
CA PRO A 220 3.51 12.94 8.31
C PRO A 220 4.36 11.76 8.82
N VAL A 221 3.67 10.71 9.27
CA VAL A 221 4.26 9.38 9.45
C VAL A 221 4.57 8.85 8.05
N GLY A 222 5.77 8.29 7.84
CA GLY A 222 6.23 7.83 6.54
C GLY A 222 5.19 6.98 5.79
N ASP A 223 5.06 7.27 4.49
CA ASP A 223 4.21 6.62 3.49
C ASP A 223 4.10 5.09 3.74
N ALA A 224 3.02 4.71 4.42
CA ALA A 224 2.70 3.35 4.80
C ALA A 224 1.63 2.87 3.83
N GLY A 225 1.87 1.73 3.18
CA GLY A 225 0.93 1.16 2.21
C GLY A 225 -0.50 1.12 2.73
N ILE A 226 -1.45 1.02 1.80
CA ILE A 226 -2.85 1.01 2.15
C ILE A 226 -3.15 -0.36 2.75
N ASN A 227 -3.39 -0.40 4.06
CA ASN A 227 -3.98 -1.55 4.73
C ASN A 227 -5.49 -1.30 4.78
N PRO A 228 -6.27 -1.82 3.83
CA PRO A 228 -7.71 -1.65 3.86
C PRO A 228 -8.24 -2.43 5.06
N ASN A 229 -8.50 -1.72 6.15
CA ASN A 229 -8.99 -2.35 7.36
C ASN A 229 -10.50 -2.61 7.21
N PRO A 230 -10.97 -3.86 7.15
CA PRO A 230 -12.39 -4.16 6.97
C PRO A 230 -13.24 -3.80 8.20
N ASN A 231 -12.64 -3.40 9.34
CA ASN A 231 -13.32 -3.12 10.60
C ASN A 231 -13.02 -1.75 11.23
N GLN A 232 -12.28 -0.85 10.58
CA GLN A 232 -12.05 0.51 11.12
C GLN A 232 -13.00 1.52 10.49
N ASP A 233 -14.21 1.57 11.03
CA ASP A 233 -14.87 2.86 11.25
C ASP A 233 -14.16 3.48 12.49
N ALA A 234 -13.28 4.45 12.24
CA ALA A 234 -12.59 5.30 13.23
C ALA A 234 -11.80 4.56 14.36
N GLY A 235 -10.53 4.20 14.10
CA GLY A 235 -9.58 3.84 15.16
C GLY A 235 -8.13 3.82 14.70
N THR A 236 -7.25 4.54 15.41
CA THR A 236 -5.85 4.80 15.07
C THR A 236 -4.96 3.54 15.02
N ILE A 237 -4.18 3.37 13.95
CA ILE A 237 -3.10 2.38 13.82
C ILE A 237 -1.78 2.98 14.38
N PRO A 238 -0.98 2.23 15.16
CA PRO A 238 0.35 2.68 15.58
C PRO A 238 1.36 2.67 14.41
N PRO A 239 2.32 3.61 14.37
CA PRO A 239 3.23 3.79 13.25
C PRO A 239 4.21 2.60 13.08
N PRO A 240 4.58 2.23 11.83
CA PRO A 240 5.62 1.25 11.58
C PRO A 240 7.01 1.83 11.89
N THR A 241 7.88 0.99 12.46
CA THR A 241 9.28 1.31 12.76
C THR A 241 10.12 1.26 11.48
N GLU A 242 10.88 2.32 11.22
CA GLU A 242 11.80 2.48 10.08
C GLU A 242 12.89 1.40 10.04
N GLN A 243 13.12 0.82 8.85
CA GLN A 243 14.44 0.36 8.42
C GLN A 243 14.85 1.18 7.20
N GLY A 244 15.43 2.36 7.44
CA GLY A 244 16.06 3.15 6.40
C GLY A 244 17.29 2.43 5.86
N VAL A 245 17.23 1.96 4.62
CA VAL A 245 18.42 1.57 3.86
C VAL A 245 19.11 2.85 3.39
N GLN A 246 20.11 3.31 4.16
CA GLN A 246 21.08 4.28 3.66
C GLN A 246 21.96 3.60 2.62
N ILE A 247 21.89 4.07 1.37
CA ILE A 247 22.93 3.79 0.37
C ILE A 247 24.11 4.69 0.73
N GLY A 248 25.14 4.10 1.34
CA GLY A 248 26.29 4.81 1.88
C GLY A 248 27.18 5.41 0.79
N ASP A 249 27.49 6.69 0.95
CA ASP A 249 28.61 7.36 0.30
C ASP A 249 29.91 7.00 1.06
N GLY A 250 30.93 6.56 0.33
CA GLY A 250 32.21 6.14 0.90
C GLY A 250 33.02 7.32 1.46
N GLY A 251 33.46 7.21 2.71
CA GLY A 251 34.36 8.17 3.35
C GLY A 251 34.99 7.63 4.64
N THR A 252 36.28 7.85 4.79
CA THR A 252 37.25 7.13 5.64
C THR A 252 37.19 7.42 7.15
N THR A 253 37.71 6.45 7.91
CA THR A 253 37.86 6.30 9.36
C THR A 253 38.56 7.44 10.13
N ASN A 254 38.11 7.67 11.37
CA ASN A 254 39.01 7.82 12.53
C ASN A 254 38.29 7.52 13.88
N PRO A 255 38.97 6.93 14.88
CA PRO A 255 38.35 6.44 16.11
C PRO A 255 38.64 7.31 17.35
N GLY A 256 37.77 7.24 18.35
CA GLY A 256 38.11 7.58 19.73
C GLY A 256 36.93 8.12 20.54
N SER A 257 36.51 7.38 21.58
CA SER A 257 36.54 7.87 22.96
C SER A 257 35.82 6.91 23.89
N ASP A 258 36.54 6.49 24.92
CA ASP A 258 36.12 5.65 26.03
C ASP A 258 35.49 6.48 27.16
N GLY A 259 34.86 5.77 28.11
CA GLY A 259 34.58 6.21 29.49
C GLY A 259 33.13 6.61 29.73
N GLY A 260 32.36 6.07 30.70
CA GLY A 260 32.73 5.44 31.97
C GLY A 260 32.11 6.24 33.13
N THR A 261 31.79 5.56 34.24
CA THR A 261 31.32 6.04 35.59
C THR A 261 29.79 6.17 35.76
N THR A 262 29.10 5.30 36.51
CA THR A 262 29.00 5.06 37.98
C THR A 262 28.36 6.18 38.80
N ASN A 263 27.16 5.96 39.38
CA ASN A 263 27.02 5.69 40.83
C ASN A 263 25.57 5.37 41.27
N PRO A 264 25.39 4.72 42.45
CA PRO A 264 24.16 4.08 42.91
C PRO A 264 23.46 4.77 44.10
N GLY A 265 22.26 4.28 44.40
CA GLY A 265 21.75 4.12 45.77
C GLY A 265 20.91 5.26 46.36
N SER A 266 19.65 4.95 46.69
CA SER A 266 19.05 5.33 47.97
C SER A 266 17.83 4.45 48.27
N ASP A 267 17.99 3.75 49.38
CA ASP A 267 17.06 3.17 50.32
C ASP A 267 16.09 4.18 50.96
N GLY A 268 14.95 3.66 51.46
CA GLY A 268 14.07 4.38 52.38
C GLY A 268 12.60 4.00 52.26
N GLY A 269 12.15 3.00 53.03
CA GLY A 269 10.77 2.52 53.03
C GLY A 269 9.77 3.37 53.82
N THR A 270 8.50 2.98 53.77
CA THR A 270 7.59 2.87 54.93
C THR A 270 6.28 2.20 54.52
N THR A 271 5.72 1.49 55.50
CA THR A 271 4.53 0.63 55.51
C THR A 271 3.22 1.41 55.65
N ASN A 272 2.14 0.99 54.97
CA ASN A 272 0.89 0.53 55.60
C ASN A 272 -0.19 0.06 54.59
N PRO A 273 -1.23 -0.68 55.06
CA PRO A 273 -1.90 -1.75 54.31
C PRO A 273 -3.30 -1.38 53.79
N GLY A 274 -3.80 -2.23 52.89
CA GLY A 274 -5.23 -2.45 52.69
C GLY A 274 -5.82 -1.78 51.46
N SER A 275 -5.99 -2.55 50.38
CA SER A 275 -7.28 -2.61 49.70
C SER A 275 -7.35 -3.86 48.81
N ASP A 276 -8.31 -4.69 49.18
CA ASP A 276 -9.00 -5.73 48.46
C ASP A 276 -9.71 -5.24 47.18
N GLY A 277 -9.73 -6.09 46.16
CA GLY A 277 -10.74 -6.09 45.10
C GLY A 277 -10.33 -5.44 43.76
N GLY A 278 -9.88 -6.25 42.81
CA GLY A 278 -9.73 -5.84 41.41
C GLY A 278 -9.73 -7.04 40.48
N ALA A 279 -10.76 -7.14 39.64
CA ALA A 279 -11.17 -8.27 38.83
C ALA A 279 -10.08 -8.85 37.91
N SER A 280 -9.94 -10.18 37.92
CA SER A 280 -9.36 -10.95 36.82
C SER A 280 -10.38 -11.02 35.68
N GLY A 281 -10.28 -10.12 34.69
CA GLY A 281 -11.06 -10.18 33.45
C GLY A 281 -10.16 -10.65 32.31
N GLY A 282 -10.00 -11.96 32.18
CA GLY A 282 -9.25 -12.61 31.11
C GLY A 282 -10.08 -13.68 30.41
N ASP A 283 -11.34 -13.37 30.09
CA ASP A 283 -12.18 -14.28 29.31
C ASP A 283 -11.78 -14.18 27.84
N GLY A 284 -10.86 -15.05 27.43
CA GLY A 284 -10.46 -15.23 26.04
C GLY A 284 -11.70 -15.43 25.15
N SER A 285 -11.92 -14.51 24.22
CA SER A 285 -13.06 -14.46 23.30
C SER A 285 -12.99 -15.49 22.16
N SER A 286 -11.97 -16.34 22.15
CA SER A 286 -11.78 -17.43 21.18
C SER A 286 -12.94 -18.43 21.24
N GLY A 287 -13.63 -18.63 20.12
CA GLY A 287 -14.70 -19.61 19.97
C GLY A 287 -16.14 -19.09 20.13
N LYS A 288 -16.34 -17.78 20.36
CA LYS A 288 -17.68 -17.17 20.29
C LYS A 288 -18.17 -17.09 18.85
N SER A 289 -19.46 -17.29 18.62
CA SER A 289 -20.08 -17.02 17.32
C SER A 289 -20.20 -15.52 17.09
N CYS A 290 -20.03 -15.10 15.84
CA CYS A 290 -20.03 -13.72 15.41
C CYS A 290 -20.60 -13.59 14.00
N THR A 291 -21.06 -12.37 13.71
CA THR A 291 -21.51 -11.89 12.40
C THR A 291 -20.67 -10.70 11.93
N SER A 292 -19.83 -10.14 12.82
CA SER A 292 -18.83 -9.11 12.54
C SER A 292 -17.71 -9.17 13.58
N SER A 293 -16.51 -8.66 13.24
CA SER A 293 -15.37 -8.67 14.16
C SER A 293 -15.54 -7.73 15.36
N ALA A 294 -16.46 -6.76 15.31
CA ALA A 294 -16.80 -5.92 16.46
C ALA A 294 -17.42 -6.71 17.62
N GLN A 295 -17.92 -7.92 17.35
CA GLN A 295 -18.44 -8.85 18.36
C GLN A 295 -17.34 -9.73 18.98
N CYS A 296 -16.14 -9.68 18.41
CA CYS A 296 -14.96 -10.35 18.94
C CYS A 296 -14.23 -9.40 19.89
N GLY A 297 -13.72 -9.93 21.00
CA GLY A 297 -12.93 -9.13 21.94
C GLY A 297 -11.60 -8.68 21.31
N ASP A 298 -10.87 -7.84 22.03
CA ASP A 298 -9.58 -7.31 21.58
C ASP A 298 -8.65 -8.45 21.10
N ASN A 299 -8.07 -8.26 19.91
CA ASN A 299 -7.20 -9.22 19.21
C ASN A 299 -7.86 -10.49 18.61
N ALA A 300 -9.17 -10.47 18.35
CA ALA A 300 -9.84 -11.50 17.57
C ALA A 300 -10.62 -10.92 16.36
N ILE A 301 -10.69 -11.68 15.27
CA ILE A 301 -11.49 -11.35 14.08
C ILE A 301 -12.58 -12.40 13.88
N CYS A 302 -13.71 -12.00 13.29
CA CYS A 302 -14.75 -12.94 12.90
C CYS A 302 -14.35 -13.62 11.59
N ASP A 303 -14.18 -14.94 11.62
CA ASP A 303 -13.82 -15.73 10.46
C ASP A 303 -15.03 -15.99 9.54
N VAL A 304 -14.77 -16.65 8.40
CA VAL A 304 -15.80 -17.01 7.42
C VAL A 304 -16.84 -18.00 7.92
N ASN A 305 -16.58 -18.67 9.05
CA ASN A 305 -17.51 -19.60 9.70
C ASN A 305 -18.35 -18.90 10.78
N GLY A 306 -18.18 -17.59 10.94
CA GLY A 306 -18.83 -16.82 12.00
C GLY A 306 -18.27 -17.16 13.38
N GLN A 307 -16.96 -17.40 13.50
CA GLN A 307 -16.29 -17.64 14.77
C GLN A 307 -15.20 -16.60 15.05
N CYS A 308 -15.11 -16.14 16.29
CA CYS A 308 -14.01 -15.28 16.73
C CYS A 308 -12.72 -16.09 16.85
N VAL A 309 -11.74 -15.76 16.00
CA VAL A 309 -10.40 -16.37 15.98
C VAL A 309 -9.35 -15.33 16.33
N SER A 310 -8.39 -15.70 17.19
CA SER A 310 -7.28 -14.82 17.58
C SER A 310 -6.36 -14.55 16.39
N VAL A 311 -5.91 -13.31 16.25
CA VAL A 311 -4.94 -12.93 15.20
C VAL A 311 -3.54 -13.44 15.60
N PRO A 312 -2.90 -14.32 14.81
CA PRO A 312 -1.55 -14.79 15.13
C PRO A 312 -0.56 -13.61 15.17
N GLY A 313 0.18 -13.48 16.27
CA GLY A 313 1.26 -12.49 16.42
C GLY A 313 0.91 -11.22 17.22
N ASN A 314 -0.33 -11.07 17.69
CA ASN A 314 -0.77 -9.86 18.39
C ASN A 314 -1.07 -10.10 19.88
N ASN A 315 -0.18 -10.80 20.60
CA ASN A 315 -0.32 -11.00 22.04
C ASN A 315 0.65 -10.06 22.78
N PRO A 316 0.20 -8.90 23.30
CA PRO A 316 1.06 -7.91 23.95
C PRO A 316 1.47 -8.28 25.40
N GLY A 317 1.19 -9.51 25.86
CA GLY A 317 1.53 -9.94 27.21
C GLY A 317 1.76 -11.45 27.30
N GLY A 318 3.02 -11.87 27.21
CA GLY A 318 3.43 -13.25 27.45
C GLY A 318 4.94 -13.32 27.55
N GLY A 319 5.43 -13.28 28.79
CA GLY A 319 6.84 -13.51 29.11
C GLY A 319 7.29 -14.92 28.73
N ASP A 320 8.59 -15.02 28.51
CA ASP A 320 9.33 -16.22 28.16
C ASP A 320 8.98 -17.40 29.09
N ASP A 321 8.73 -18.58 28.48
CA ASP A 321 9.13 -19.92 28.94
C ASP A 321 8.28 -21.00 28.23
N GLY A 322 8.88 -21.78 27.33
CA GLY A 322 8.30 -23.06 26.90
C GLY A 322 8.51 -23.41 25.43
N GLY A 323 9.49 -24.28 25.17
CA GLY A 323 9.87 -24.72 23.84
C GLY A 323 8.77 -25.35 23.00
N CYS A 324 8.69 -24.93 21.73
CA CYS A 324 7.95 -25.66 20.70
C CYS A 324 8.77 -26.86 20.22
N GLY A 325 8.48 -28.04 20.77
CA GLY A 325 8.84 -29.30 20.15
C GLY A 325 8.08 -29.50 18.85
N CYS A 326 8.79 -29.59 17.73
CA CYS A 326 8.24 -30.05 16.46
C CYS A 326 7.86 -31.53 16.58
N LYS A 327 6.56 -31.84 16.69
CA LYS A 327 6.04 -33.18 16.38
C LYS A 327 5.82 -33.27 14.87
N THR A 328 6.63 -34.09 14.21
CA THR A 328 6.42 -34.56 12.84
C THR A 328 5.11 -35.36 12.75
N ALA A 329 4.16 -34.91 11.94
CA ALA A 329 3.03 -35.72 11.52
C ALA A 329 3.52 -36.78 10.52
N GLY A 330 3.37 -38.05 10.89
CA GLY A 330 3.67 -39.18 10.02
C GLY A 330 2.70 -39.27 8.85
N LEU A 331 3.25 -39.41 7.64
CA LEU A 331 2.49 -39.75 6.43
C LEU A 331 2.15 -41.25 6.44
N PRO A 332 0.92 -41.66 6.09
CA PRO A 332 0.62 -43.06 5.84
C PRO A 332 1.23 -43.50 4.49
N VAL A 333 2.06 -44.54 4.57
CA VAL A 333 2.60 -45.28 3.43
C VAL A 333 1.50 -46.20 2.91
N GLY A 334 0.89 -45.86 1.77
CA GLY A 334 -0.12 -46.67 1.09
C GLY A 334 0.32 -46.96 -0.33
N ALA A 335 0.55 -48.24 -0.62
CA ALA A 335 1.13 -48.79 -1.84
C ALA A 335 0.34 -48.50 -3.12
N ALA A 336 1.06 -48.16 -4.20
CA ALA A 336 0.56 -48.23 -5.57
C ALA A 336 1.17 -49.46 -6.27
N PRO A 337 0.38 -50.37 -6.86
CA PRO A 337 0.92 -51.47 -7.62
C PRO A 337 1.28 -51.04 -9.05
N LEU A 338 2.48 -51.44 -9.46
CA LEU A 338 2.86 -51.58 -10.86
C LEU A 338 1.85 -52.48 -11.61
N GLY A 339 1.45 -52.08 -12.81
CA GLY A 339 0.75 -52.98 -13.73
C GLY A 339 0.49 -52.39 -15.12
N LEU A 340 1.27 -52.87 -16.10
CA LEU A 340 1.02 -52.97 -17.56
C LEU A 340 0.79 -51.66 -18.35
N LEU A 341 1.62 -51.21 -19.30
CA LEU A 341 2.24 -51.85 -20.49
C LEU A 341 1.20 -52.34 -21.52
N LEU A 342 1.26 -51.71 -22.72
CA LEU A 342 0.72 -52.09 -24.05
C LEU A 342 -0.69 -51.62 -24.49
N LEU A 343 -0.67 -50.83 -25.60
CA LEU A 343 -1.61 -50.63 -26.72
C LEU A 343 -2.04 -49.15 -26.88
N GLY A 344 -1.92 -48.48 -28.02
CA GLY A 344 -1.49 -48.88 -29.34
C GLY A 344 -1.39 -47.64 -30.24
N LEU A 345 -0.30 -47.60 -31.01
CA LEU A 345 -0.12 -46.76 -32.18
C LEU A 345 -1.30 -46.90 -33.15
N LEU A 346 -1.95 -45.79 -33.50
CA LEU A 346 -2.64 -45.59 -34.79
C LEU A 346 -3.19 -44.17 -34.84
N LEU A 347 -2.53 -43.28 -35.61
CA LEU A 347 -3.09 -42.18 -36.42
C LEU A 347 -2.00 -41.12 -36.71
N CYS A 348 -0.95 -41.54 -37.41
CA CYS A 348 -0.12 -40.63 -38.21
C CYS A 348 0.12 -41.29 -39.56
N GLY A 349 -0.86 -41.16 -40.44
CA GLY A 349 -0.80 -41.66 -41.79
C GLY A 349 -1.74 -40.88 -42.68
N ARG A 350 -1.25 -39.74 -43.21
CA ARG A 350 -1.67 -39.13 -44.49
C ARG A 350 -0.84 -37.88 -44.80
N PHE A 351 0.45 -38.09 -45.05
CA PHE A 351 1.22 -37.21 -45.93
C PHE A 351 1.96 -38.11 -46.92
N LEU A 352 1.53 -38.08 -48.18
CA LEU A 352 2.30 -38.29 -49.42
C LEU A 352 1.34 -38.69 -50.54
N ARG A 353 0.91 -37.71 -51.34
CA ARG A 353 0.53 -37.96 -52.73
C ARG A 353 1.49 -37.18 -53.63
N ARG A 354 2.41 -37.92 -54.23
CA ARG A 354 3.31 -37.49 -55.31
C ARG A 354 2.50 -37.09 -56.54
N ARG A 355 2.99 -36.12 -57.30
CA ARG A 355 2.78 -36.02 -58.76
C ARG A 355 4.11 -36.31 -59.46
N PRO A 356 4.13 -37.12 -60.53
CA PRO A 356 5.12 -36.98 -61.61
C PRO A 356 4.84 -35.73 -62.44
#